data_AF-A0A1E5BZY2-F1
#
_entry.id   AF-A0A1E5BZY2-F1
#
_cell.length_a   1.000
_cell.length_b   1.000
_cell.length_c   1.000
_cell.angle_alpha   90.00
_cell.angle_beta   90.00
_cell.angle_gamma   90.00
#
_symmetry.space_group_name_H-M   'P 1'
#
loop_
_entity.id
_entity.type
_entity.pdbx_description
1 polymer ?
#
loop_
_entity_poly.entity_id
_entity_poly.type
_entity_poly.pdbx_seq_one_letter_code
_entity_poly.pdbx_strand_id
1 'polypeptide(L)'
;MKHWAVLVLPLVLGGCQNSLVNSLPASDYQGKVPDGLNQKLLVLNDAPIQSSRGATTHFIYEEDKALLTIVEKLRSNRWYWNMNKSEVADDIRFHTCNQYGEAINQGLGVRTWFVNGFVTDVISAGDCN
;
A
#
# COMPACT_ATOMS: atom_id res chain seq x y z
N MET A 1 -47.17 37.79 4.25
CA MET A 1 -45.76 37.64 3.85
C MET A 1 -45.22 36.41 4.57
N LYS A 2 -44.95 35.32 3.85
CA LYS A 2 -44.69 33.99 4.42
C LYS A 2 -43.28 33.58 3.98
N HIS A 3 -42.31 33.68 4.90
CA HIS A 3 -40.90 33.38 4.62
C HIS A 3 -40.72 31.86 4.54
N TRP A 4 -40.26 31.37 3.38
CA TRP A 4 -39.80 30.00 3.20
C TRP A 4 -38.32 29.95 3.58
N ALA A 5 -38.01 29.34 4.71
CA ALA A 5 -36.64 29.03 5.10
C ALA A 5 -36.17 27.82 4.26
N VAL A 6 -35.33 28.09 3.25
CA VAL A 6 -34.62 27.04 2.51
C VAL A 6 -33.51 26.53 3.42
N LEU A 7 -33.72 25.35 3.98
CA LEU A 7 -32.75 24.63 4.81
C LEU A 7 -31.72 23.99 3.88
N VAL A 8 -30.62 24.69 3.64
CA VAL A 8 -29.44 24.13 2.95
C VAL A 8 -28.75 23.20 3.94
N LEU A 9 -28.94 21.89 3.78
CA LEU A 9 -28.15 20.87 4.48
C LEU A 9 -26.76 20.81 3.82
N PRO A 10 -25.66 21.17 4.50
CA PRO A 10 -24.35 20.83 4.00
C PRO A 10 -24.16 19.34 4.23
N LEU A 11 -24.20 18.55 3.15
CA LEU A 11 -23.67 17.20 3.12
C LEU A 11 -22.16 17.30 3.39
N VAL A 12 -21.80 17.30 4.67
CA VAL A 12 -20.42 17.06 5.10
C VAL A 12 -20.13 15.62 4.75
N LEU A 13 -19.61 15.40 3.54
CA LEU A 13 -18.89 14.19 3.16
C LEU A 13 -17.63 14.14 4.03
N GLY A 14 -17.79 13.75 5.29
CA GLY A 14 -16.69 13.39 6.17
C GLY A 14 -16.01 12.19 5.53
N GLY A 15 -14.95 12.45 4.77
CA GLY A 15 -14.10 11.41 4.22
C GLY A 15 -13.63 10.53 5.37
N CYS A 16 -13.92 9.24 5.29
CA CYS A 16 -13.23 8.24 6.08
C CYS A 16 -11.77 8.25 5.60
N GLN A 17 -10.95 9.15 6.15
CA GLN A 17 -9.52 9.12 5.91
C GLN A 17 -8.99 7.79 6.43
N ASN A 18 -8.35 7.09 5.50
CA ASN A 18 -7.96 5.70 5.54
C ASN A 18 -7.13 5.41 6.81
N SER A 19 -7.72 4.73 7.80
CA SER A 19 -7.10 4.47 9.11
C SER A 19 -5.88 3.53 9.07
N LEU A 20 -5.44 3.12 7.89
CA LEU A 20 -4.37 2.14 7.70
C LEU A 20 -2.96 2.75 7.75
N VAL A 21 -2.79 4.03 7.38
CA VAL A 21 -1.47 4.67 7.34
C VAL A 21 -0.81 4.70 8.72
N ASN A 22 -1.59 4.97 9.78
CA ASN A 22 -1.11 4.96 11.17
C ASN A 22 -0.82 3.56 11.73
N SER A 23 -1.15 2.50 10.98
CA SER A 23 -0.97 1.10 11.40
C SER A 23 0.12 0.38 10.60
N LEU A 24 0.80 1.08 9.69
CA LEU A 24 1.85 0.47 8.89
C LEU A 24 3.02 0.01 9.78
N PRO A 25 3.60 -1.17 9.48
CA PRO A 25 4.83 -1.60 10.13
C PRO A 25 5.93 -0.57 9.95
N ALA A 26 6.73 -0.32 10.98
CA ALA A 26 7.86 0.60 10.88
C ALA A 26 8.83 0.17 9.75
N SER A 27 9.52 1.14 9.17
CA SER A 27 10.58 0.91 8.20
C SER A 27 11.65 1.97 8.35
N ASP A 28 12.90 1.54 8.35
CA ASP A 28 14.07 2.40 8.31
C ASP A 28 14.52 2.70 6.87
N TYR A 29 13.80 2.19 5.86
CA TYR A 29 14.11 2.43 4.46
C TYR A 29 13.94 3.92 4.12
N GLN A 30 14.89 4.44 3.36
CA GLN A 30 14.91 5.80 2.85
C GLN A 30 15.32 5.76 1.38
N GLY A 31 14.36 6.03 0.50
CA GLY A 31 14.56 6.17 -0.93
C GLY A 31 14.18 7.56 -1.41
N LYS A 32 14.42 7.81 -2.69
CA LYS A 32 13.93 9.01 -3.39
C LYS A 32 13.70 8.66 -4.85
N VAL A 33 12.49 8.96 -5.33
CA VAL A 33 12.12 8.81 -6.74
C VAL A 33 11.98 10.19 -7.41
N PRO A 34 12.08 10.28 -8.74
CA PRO A 34 11.79 11.51 -9.46
C PRO A 34 10.34 11.99 -9.25
N ASP A 35 10.13 13.31 -9.22
CA ASP A 35 8.82 13.92 -8.92
C ASP A 35 7.67 13.39 -9.80
N GLY A 36 7.94 13.18 -11.10
CA GLY A 36 6.95 12.64 -12.03
C GLY A 36 6.57 11.18 -11.74
N LEU A 37 7.47 10.39 -11.16
CA LEU A 37 7.17 9.04 -10.69
C LEU A 37 6.45 9.08 -9.33
N ASN A 38 6.91 9.95 -8.43
CA ASN A 38 6.30 10.19 -7.12
C ASN A 38 4.79 10.50 -7.24
N GLN A 39 4.42 11.42 -8.13
CA GLN A 39 3.01 11.75 -8.39
C GLN A 39 2.20 10.55 -8.90
N LYS A 40 2.78 9.69 -9.72
CA LYS A 40 2.11 8.47 -10.21
C LYS A 40 1.91 7.45 -9.09
N LEU A 41 2.89 7.31 -8.20
CA LEU A 41 2.84 6.38 -7.08
C LEU A 41 1.85 6.84 -6.00
N LEU A 42 1.71 8.15 -5.77
CA LEU A 42 0.71 8.70 -4.85
C LEU A 42 -0.72 8.29 -5.21
N VAL A 43 -1.04 8.12 -6.50
CA VAL A 43 -2.37 7.66 -6.95
C VAL A 43 -2.69 6.25 -6.44
N LEU A 44 -1.68 5.44 -6.12
CA LEU A 44 -1.91 4.09 -5.57
C LEU A 44 -2.58 4.12 -4.20
N ASN A 45 -2.44 5.20 -3.43
CA ASN A 45 -3.10 5.36 -2.12
C ASN A 45 -4.62 5.42 -2.22
N ASP A 46 -5.12 5.93 -3.35
CA ASP A 46 -6.55 6.05 -3.64
C ASP A 46 -7.08 4.85 -4.45
N ALA A 47 -6.20 3.89 -4.80
CA ALA A 47 -6.61 2.72 -5.56
C ALA A 47 -7.59 1.85 -4.75
N PRO A 48 -8.68 1.37 -5.39
CA PRO A 48 -9.64 0.53 -4.71
C PRO A 48 -8.99 -0.76 -4.23
N ILE A 49 -9.41 -1.24 -3.06
CA ILE A 49 -8.96 -2.51 -2.50
C ILE A 49 -9.26 -3.63 -3.50
N GLN A 50 -8.23 -4.38 -3.86
CA GLN A 50 -8.34 -5.50 -4.78
C GLN A 50 -8.73 -6.76 -4.02
N SER A 51 -9.61 -7.55 -4.62
CA SER A 51 -10.20 -8.72 -3.99
C SER A 51 -9.67 -9.98 -4.68
N SER A 52 -8.97 -10.83 -3.92
CA SER A 52 -8.52 -12.16 -4.35
C SER A 52 -9.24 -13.27 -3.56
N ARG A 53 -8.99 -14.54 -3.89
CA ARG A 53 -9.58 -15.67 -3.16
C ARG A 53 -9.04 -15.71 -1.72
N GLY A 54 -9.85 -15.28 -0.76
CA GLY A 54 -9.55 -15.39 0.67
C GLY A 54 -8.80 -14.19 1.26
N ALA A 55 -8.25 -13.31 0.43
CA ALA A 55 -7.53 -12.10 0.87
C ALA A 55 -8.02 -10.84 0.15
N THR A 56 -7.47 -9.72 0.58
CA THR A 56 -7.60 -8.40 -0.03
C THR A 56 -6.22 -7.75 -0.10
N THR A 57 -5.97 -7.08 -1.21
CA THR A 57 -4.73 -6.34 -1.47
C THR A 57 -5.03 -4.85 -1.50
N HIS A 58 -4.21 -4.05 -0.81
CA HIS A 58 -4.25 -2.60 -0.85
C HIS A 58 -2.83 -2.04 -0.97
N PHE A 59 -2.67 -0.87 -1.56
CA PHE A 59 -1.38 -0.23 -1.77
C PHE A 59 -1.28 1.01 -0.91
N ILE A 60 -0.19 1.16 -0.18
CA ILE A 60 0.11 2.39 0.56
C ILE A 60 1.52 2.82 0.22
N TYR A 61 1.64 4.00 -0.38
CA TYR A 61 2.86 4.66 -0.75
C TYR A 61 3.17 5.81 0.24
N GLU A 62 4.32 5.70 0.88
CA GLU A 62 4.93 6.68 1.79
C GLU A 62 5.92 7.54 0.98
N GLU A 63 5.50 8.75 0.58
CA GLU A 63 6.29 9.68 -0.25
C GLU A 63 7.61 10.09 0.42
N ASP A 64 7.60 10.33 1.73
CA ASP A 64 8.76 10.77 2.52
C ASP A 64 9.91 9.76 2.49
N LYS A 65 9.60 8.48 2.32
CA LYS A 65 10.57 7.38 2.27
C LYS A 65 10.73 6.79 0.86
N ALA A 66 9.93 7.24 -0.10
CA ALA A 66 9.71 6.58 -1.38
C ALA A 66 9.48 5.06 -1.21
N LEU A 67 8.57 4.67 -0.32
CA LEU A 67 8.31 3.27 0.03
C LEU A 67 6.86 2.88 -0.32
N LEU A 68 6.71 1.86 -1.17
CA LEU A 68 5.43 1.23 -1.45
C LEU A 68 5.26 -0.02 -0.58
N THR A 69 4.21 -0.03 0.24
CA THR A 69 3.77 -1.20 1.01
C THR A 69 2.54 -1.82 0.36
N ILE A 70 2.69 -3.06 -0.11
CA ILE A 70 1.58 -3.91 -0.57
C ILE A 70 0.99 -4.61 0.66
N VAL A 71 -0.23 -4.23 1.04
CA VAL A 71 -0.92 -4.76 2.21
C VAL A 71 -1.79 -5.94 1.81
N GLU A 72 -1.40 -7.13 2.26
CA GLU A 72 -2.15 -8.38 2.08
C GLU A 72 -2.88 -8.72 3.38
N LYS A 73 -4.22 -8.78 3.32
CA LYS A 73 -5.05 -9.06 4.49
C LYS A 73 -6.02 -10.21 4.21
N LEU A 74 -6.02 -11.22 5.08
CA LEU A 74 -7.04 -12.27 5.06
C LEU A 74 -8.42 -11.67 5.38
N ARG A 75 -9.45 -12.11 4.64
CA ARG A 75 -10.83 -11.63 4.84
C ARG A 75 -11.42 -12.06 6.17
N SER A 76 -11.01 -13.22 6.65
CA SER A 76 -11.45 -13.78 7.91
C SER A 76 -10.40 -13.53 8.96
N ASN A 77 -10.78 -12.84 10.04
CA ASN A 77 -9.92 -12.66 11.21
C ASN A 77 -9.67 -13.98 11.99
N ARG A 78 -10.35 -15.07 11.61
CA ARG A 78 -10.13 -16.42 12.19
C ARG A 78 -9.04 -17.19 11.46
N TRP A 79 -8.62 -16.73 10.28
CA TRP A 79 -7.60 -17.40 9.49
C TRP A 79 -6.26 -16.72 9.73
N TYR A 80 -5.19 -17.51 9.63
CA TYR A 80 -3.83 -17.06 9.75
C TYR A 80 -3.04 -17.47 8.51
N TRP A 81 -1.97 -16.74 8.23
CA TRP A 81 -1.04 -17.09 7.18
C TRP A 81 -0.28 -18.35 7.60
N ASN A 82 -0.51 -19.46 6.89
CA ASN A 82 0.23 -20.69 7.11
C ASN A 82 1.41 -20.78 6.15
N MET A 83 2.23 -19.74 6.15
CA MET A 83 3.46 -19.60 5.38
C MET A 83 4.39 -18.64 6.10
N ASN A 84 5.69 -18.75 5.83
CA ASN A 84 6.73 -17.95 6.43
C ASN A 84 7.41 -17.05 5.39
N LYS A 85 8.05 -15.99 5.87
CA LYS A 85 8.76 -15.01 5.03
C LYS A 85 9.73 -15.66 4.03
N SER A 86 10.52 -16.64 4.47
CA SER A 86 11.51 -17.32 3.63
C SER A 86 10.90 -18.16 2.50
N GLU A 87 9.67 -18.67 2.69
CA GLU A 87 9.00 -19.52 1.70
C GLU A 87 8.45 -18.71 0.53
N VAL A 88 8.13 -17.44 0.76
CA VAL A 88 7.53 -16.54 -0.24
C VAL A 88 8.48 -15.47 -0.76
N ALA A 89 9.68 -15.33 -0.17
CA ALA A 89 10.59 -14.24 -0.46
C ALA A 89 10.98 -14.17 -1.95
N ASP A 90 11.31 -15.32 -2.55
CA ASP A 90 11.74 -15.39 -3.95
C ASP A 90 10.57 -15.10 -4.91
N ASP A 91 9.38 -15.64 -4.65
CA ASP A 91 8.19 -15.39 -5.46
C ASP A 91 7.78 -13.91 -5.40
N ILE A 92 7.78 -13.32 -4.20
CA ILE A 92 7.47 -11.90 -4.00
C ILE A 92 8.52 -11.04 -4.69
N ARG A 93 9.81 -11.38 -4.57
CA ARG A 93 10.88 -10.67 -5.28
C ARG A 93 10.67 -10.71 -6.78
N PHE A 94 10.45 -11.90 -7.35
CA PHE A 94 10.21 -12.08 -8.76
C PHE A 94 9.02 -11.24 -9.25
N HIS A 95 7.87 -11.34 -8.59
CA HIS A 95 6.67 -10.59 -8.98
C HIS A 95 6.86 -9.07 -8.82
N THR A 96 7.47 -8.64 -7.73
CA THR A 96 7.74 -7.22 -7.45
C THR A 96 8.69 -6.63 -8.48
N CYS A 97 9.77 -7.33 -8.82
CA CYS A 97 10.72 -6.89 -9.83
C CYS A 97 10.09 -6.86 -11.23
N ASN A 98 9.23 -7.82 -11.57
CA ASN A 98 8.51 -7.81 -12.84
C ASN A 98 7.53 -6.62 -12.95
N GLN A 99 6.89 -6.23 -11.85
CA GLN A 99 5.87 -5.16 -11.86
C GLN A 99 6.45 -3.76 -11.65
N TYR A 100 7.45 -3.63 -10.78
CA TYR A 100 7.97 -2.34 -10.31
C TYR A 100 9.46 -2.14 -10.58
N GLY A 101 10.13 -3.05 -11.29
CA GLY A 101 11.59 -3.01 -11.48
C GLY A 101 12.12 -1.67 -11.99
N GLU A 102 11.44 -1.04 -12.96
CA GLU A 102 11.83 0.29 -13.44
C GLU A 102 11.73 1.38 -12.38
N ALA A 103 10.69 1.34 -11.54
CA ALA A 103 10.51 2.30 -10.45
C ALA A 103 11.50 2.02 -9.31
N ILE A 104 11.78 0.75 -9.03
CA ILE A 104 12.77 0.30 -8.04
C ILE A 104 14.16 0.79 -8.43
N ASN A 105 14.54 0.65 -9.70
CA ASN A 105 15.79 1.19 -10.24
C ASN A 105 15.88 2.72 -10.17
N GLN A 106 14.73 3.40 -10.04
CA GLN A 106 14.65 4.85 -9.84
C GLN A 106 14.57 5.27 -8.37
N GLY A 107 14.73 4.34 -7.43
CA GLY A 107 14.80 4.63 -6.00
C GLY A 107 13.53 4.34 -5.19
N LEU A 108 12.58 3.60 -5.77
CA LEU A 108 11.42 3.07 -5.04
C LEU A 108 11.84 1.86 -4.19
N GLY A 109 11.48 1.85 -2.91
CA GLY A 109 11.44 0.63 -2.10
C GLY A 109 10.07 -0.02 -2.21
N VAL A 110 10.01 -1.35 -2.30
CA VAL A 110 8.74 -2.10 -2.26
C VAL A 110 8.81 -3.19 -1.21
N ARG A 111 7.78 -3.30 -0.37
CA ARG A 111 7.62 -4.41 0.59
C ARG A 111 6.19 -4.91 0.60
N THR A 112 6.01 -6.15 1.03
CA THR A 112 4.69 -6.75 1.25
C THR A 112 4.47 -6.96 2.75
N TRP A 113 3.34 -6.47 3.25
CA TRP A 113 2.89 -6.71 4.61
C TRP A 113 1.72 -7.68 4.60
N PHE A 114 1.96 -8.88 5.14
CA PHE A 114 0.91 -9.84 5.45
C PHE A 114 0.34 -9.51 6.84
N VAL A 115 -0.84 -8.89 6.87
CA VAL A 115 -1.49 -8.44 8.12
C VAL A 115 -1.67 -9.63 9.08
N ASN A 116 -1.29 -9.43 10.36
CA ASN A 116 -1.22 -10.46 11.41
C ASN A 116 -0.26 -11.63 11.12
N GLY A 117 0.65 -11.48 10.16
CA GLY A 117 1.72 -12.42 9.85
C GLY A 117 3.07 -11.74 9.96
N PHE A 118 3.63 -11.39 8.80
CA PHE A 118 4.99 -10.86 8.68
C PHE A 118 5.08 -9.75 7.63
N VAL A 119 6.22 -9.07 7.60
CA VAL A 119 6.59 -8.10 6.58
C VAL A 119 7.81 -8.64 5.83
N THR A 120 7.79 -8.58 4.51
CA THR A 120 8.96 -8.95 3.70
C THR A 120 10.08 -7.92 3.87
N ASP A 121 11.29 -8.28 3.43
CA ASP A 121 12.31 -7.26 3.25
C ASP A 121 11.89 -6.27 2.17
N VAL A 122 12.45 -5.06 2.26
CA VAL A 122 12.26 -4.05 1.21
C VAL A 122 13.10 -4.45 0.03
N ILE A 123 12.44 -4.63 -1.12
CA ILE A 123 13.05 -4.82 -2.42
C ILE A 123 13.38 -3.44 -2.97
N SER A 124 14.63 -3.24 -3.35
CA SER A 124 15.22 -1.97 -3.72
C SER A 124 16.20 -2.14 -4.89
N ALA A 125 16.81 -1.04 -5.33
CA ALA A 125 17.76 -1.07 -6.43
C ALA A 125 18.89 -2.07 -6.15
N GLY A 126 19.13 -3.00 -7.09
CA GLY A 126 20.10 -4.08 -6.94
C GLY A 126 19.47 -5.45 -6.69
N ASP A 127 18.25 -5.51 -6.12
CA ASP A 127 17.58 -6.77 -5.79
C ASP A 127 16.91 -7.44 -7.00
N CYS A 128 16.73 -6.71 -8.10
CA CYS A 128 16.03 -7.17 -9.31
C CYS A 128 16.93 -7.65 -10.45
N ASN A 129 18.21 -7.92 -10.17
CA ASN A 129 19.23 -8.33 -11.15
C ASN A 129 19.47 -9.85 -11.17
#